data_AF-A0A1Y2K0M9-F1
#
_entry.id   AF-A0A1Y2K0M9-F1
#
_cell.length_a   1.000
_cell.length_b   1.000
_cell.length_c   1.000
_cell.angle_alpha   90.00
_cell.angle_beta   90.00
_cell.angle_gamma   90.00
#
_symmetry.space_group_name_H-M   'P 1'
#
loop_
_entity.id
_entity.type
_entity.pdbx_description
1 polymer ?
#
loop_
_entity_poly.entity_id
_entity_poly.type
_entity_poly.pdbx_seq_one_letter_code
_entity_poly.pdbx_strand_id
1 'polypeptide(L)'
;MSRFVELLKSNQAYKELDDIYKYFIQIKKEIVEQNEKDEVVRIIKILQLAKGILKPKNADILDETSLQGLGSNFGHVKKAINNYNARKDLANLKLINSAISTHFLPRLITLTKCFPAEEREKDLLEEWAHENAAKLFDEYREVENISEELKSDLVNIKSELASLKNNYDEINEKYETILGEWQNRFTQDQNAKNEQLERQREKILETYKNNFDVTTREVSDKKDQILSDLKLTIEKEFEVIHAEIRDRLDKEKHDLEVNLKKSQETYESILNLHDLAADATVYGGYKKAYKEQQKAADLWRWFAVGSIVATVIWVICAIVFNVTVNKSGDVIWSKALLSFSLTLILLGGAGYAGKQSSLHRNSERTMRWFALETQAFGPFIEKLDESIQVELKRELAQRLFGINIETHGSSFERDGEVIHLDQLMKQLGPVLDLLKKYIPGK
;
A
#
# COMPACT_ATOMS: atom_id res chain seq x y z
N MET A 1 -28.08 -101.28 -28.57
CA MET A 1 -26.90 -100.76 -27.85
C MET A 1 -26.11 -101.97 -27.39
N SER A 2 -24.79 -102.05 -27.61
CA SER A 2 -24.00 -103.23 -27.19
C SER A 2 -24.06 -103.39 -25.67
N ARG A 3 -24.16 -104.62 -25.15
CA ARG A 3 -24.13 -104.93 -23.70
C ARG A 3 -22.96 -104.25 -23.00
N PHE A 4 -21.82 -104.13 -23.69
CA PHE A 4 -20.61 -103.49 -23.17
C PHE A 4 -20.75 -101.97 -23.01
N VAL A 5 -21.53 -101.30 -23.86
CA VAL A 5 -21.80 -99.85 -23.75
C VAL A 5 -22.67 -99.54 -22.54
N GLU A 6 -23.68 -100.36 -22.27
CA GLU A 6 -24.52 -100.22 -21.07
C GLU A 6 -23.71 -100.48 -19.81
N LEU A 7 -22.87 -101.51 -19.80
CA LEU A 7 -21.95 -101.81 -18.69
C LEU A 7 -20.99 -100.65 -18.39
N LEU A 8 -20.41 -100.05 -19.43
CA LEU A 8 -19.51 -98.89 -19.28
C LEU A 8 -20.24 -97.67 -18.71
N LYS A 9 -21.43 -97.36 -19.20
CA LYS A 9 -22.23 -96.21 -18.72
C LYS A 9 -22.78 -96.43 -17.30
N SER A 10 -23.08 -97.68 -16.92
CA SER A 10 -23.48 -98.01 -15.55
C SER A 10 -22.30 -98.07 -14.58
N ASN A 11 -21.07 -98.17 -15.08
CA ASN A 11 -19.87 -98.29 -14.25
C ASN A 11 -19.58 -97.00 -13.47
N GLN A 12 -19.30 -97.15 -12.18
CA GLN A 12 -19.01 -96.05 -11.28
C GLN A 12 -17.76 -95.26 -11.71
N ALA A 13 -16.71 -95.92 -12.20
CA ALA A 13 -15.47 -95.26 -12.61
C ALA A 13 -15.69 -94.29 -13.78
N TYR A 14 -16.58 -94.64 -14.72
CA TYR A 14 -16.90 -93.78 -15.86
C TYR A 14 -17.62 -92.49 -15.45
N LYS A 15 -18.59 -92.60 -14.52
CA LYS A 15 -19.31 -91.44 -13.98
C LYS A 15 -18.39 -90.56 -13.15
N GLU A 16 -17.57 -91.16 -12.29
CA GLU A 16 -16.62 -90.44 -11.45
C GLU A 16 -15.58 -89.65 -12.27
N LEU A 17 -15.12 -90.20 -13.40
CA LEU A 17 -14.23 -89.50 -14.30
C LEU A 17 -14.88 -88.24 -14.88
N ASP A 18 -16.14 -88.32 -15.29
CA ASP A 18 -16.87 -87.19 -15.86
C ASP A 18 -17.10 -86.08 -14.83
N ASP A 19 -17.46 -86.46 -13.59
CA ASP A 19 -17.65 -85.54 -12.48
C ASP A 19 -16.35 -84.80 -12.14
N ILE A 20 -15.23 -85.53 -12.00
CA ILE A 20 -13.92 -84.94 -11.71
C ILE A 20 -13.47 -84.03 -12.86
N TYR A 21 -13.70 -84.42 -14.11
CA TYR A 21 -13.34 -83.60 -15.28
C TYR A 21 -14.10 -82.28 -15.31
N LYS A 22 -15.43 -82.31 -15.12
CA LYS A 22 -16.27 -81.10 -15.07
C LYS A 22 -15.85 -80.16 -13.94
N TYR A 23 -15.55 -80.73 -12.78
CA TYR A 23 -15.07 -79.99 -11.63
C TYR A 23 -13.77 -79.20 -11.94
N PHE A 24 -12.79 -79.82 -12.60
CA PHE A 24 -11.55 -79.10 -12.96
C PHE A 24 -11.72 -78.08 -14.09
N ILE A 25 -12.66 -78.30 -15.04
CA ILE A 25 -13.01 -77.26 -16.03
C ILE A 25 -13.55 -76.00 -15.35
N GLN A 26 -14.39 -76.17 -14.33
CA GLN A 26 -14.93 -75.04 -13.57
C GLN A 26 -13.81 -74.31 -12.82
N ILE A 27 -12.96 -75.04 -12.09
CA ILE A 27 -11.83 -74.46 -11.35
C ILE A 27 -10.89 -73.67 -12.27
N LYS A 28 -10.62 -74.15 -13.48
CA LYS A 28 -9.74 -73.47 -14.44
C LYS A 28 -10.19 -72.03 -14.74
N LYS A 29 -11.49 -71.73 -14.69
CA LYS A 29 -12.04 -70.38 -14.91
C LYS A 29 -11.85 -69.45 -13.70
N GLU A 30 -11.70 -70.02 -12.51
CA GLU A 30 -11.60 -69.29 -11.24
C GLU A 30 -10.15 -68.96 -10.86
N ILE A 31 -9.16 -69.66 -11.43
CA ILE A 31 -7.73 -69.47 -11.13
C ILE A 31 -7.14 -68.29 -11.93
N VAL A 32 -6.52 -67.35 -11.20
CA VAL A 32 -5.80 -66.19 -11.75
C VAL A 32 -4.29 -66.44 -11.83
N GLU A 33 -3.72 -67.18 -10.88
CA GLU A 33 -2.27 -67.42 -10.82
C GLU A 33 -1.80 -68.43 -11.87
N GLN A 34 -0.74 -68.07 -12.61
CA GLN A 34 -0.24 -68.87 -13.72
C GLN A 34 0.27 -70.26 -13.30
N ASN A 35 0.93 -70.37 -12.13
CA ASN A 35 1.47 -71.64 -11.64
C ASN A 35 0.36 -72.64 -11.25
N GLU A 36 -0.74 -72.15 -10.67
CA GLU A 36 -1.91 -72.98 -10.35
C GLU A 36 -2.66 -73.38 -11.62
N LYS A 37 -2.72 -72.47 -12.61
CA LYS A 37 -3.33 -72.71 -13.92
C LYS A 37 -2.63 -73.84 -14.67
N ASP A 38 -1.30 -73.90 -14.62
CA ASP A 38 -0.53 -74.96 -15.27
C ASP A 38 -0.78 -76.34 -14.65
N GLU A 39 -0.87 -76.43 -13.31
CA GLU A 39 -1.21 -77.67 -12.60
C GLU A 39 -2.62 -78.16 -12.97
N VAL A 40 -3.61 -77.26 -12.98
CA VAL A 40 -5.00 -77.61 -13.36
C VAL A 40 -5.10 -77.99 -14.84
N VAL A 41 -4.40 -77.30 -15.74
CA VAL A 41 -4.37 -77.65 -17.17
C VAL A 41 -3.79 -79.05 -17.37
N ARG A 42 -2.75 -79.43 -16.64
CA ARG A 42 -2.19 -80.81 -16.70
C ARG A 42 -3.20 -81.86 -16.25
N ILE A 43 -3.91 -81.61 -15.15
CA ILE A 43 -4.97 -82.50 -14.65
C ILE A 43 -6.06 -82.69 -15.72
N ILE A 44 -6.55 -81.59 -16.28
CA ILE A 44 -7.59 -81.61 -17.33
C ILE A 44 -7.13 -82.41 -18.55
N LYS A 45 -5.89 -82.24 -19.01
CA LYS A 45 -5.35 -83.00 -20.15
C LYS A 45 -5.36 -84.51 -19.88
N ILE A 46 -4.95 -84.95 -18.69
CA ILE A 46 -4.92 -86.38 -18.33
C ILE A 46 -6.35 -86.95 -18.23
N LEU A 47 -7.28 -86.19 -17.66
CA LEU A 47 -8.69 -86.59 -17.56
C LEU A 47 -9.37 -86.61 -18.93
N GLN A 48 -9.06 -85.66 -19.83
CA GLN A 48 -9.55 -85.65 -21.20
C GLN A 48 -9.04 -86.87 -21.97
N LEU A 49 -7.77 -87.21 -21.82
CA LEU A 49 -7.21 -88.45 -22.38
C LEU A 49 -7.98 -89.68 -21.86
N ALA A 50 -8.27 -89.73 -20.56
CA ALA A 50 -9.05 -90.81 -19.97
C ALA A 50 -10.47 -90.91 -20.52
N LYS A 51 -11.13 -89.77 -20.74
CA LYS A 51 -12.46 -89.71 -21.33
C LYS A 51 -12.45 -90.16 -22.79
N GLY A 52 -11.39 -89.83 -23.54
CA GLY A 52 -11.19 -90.30 -24.91
C GLY A 52 -11.06 -91.83 -25.00
N ILE A 53 -10.37 -92.44 -24.02
CA ILE A 53 -10.19 -93.89 -23.93
C ILE A 53 -11.50 -94.59 -23.57
N LEU A 54 -12.24 -94.05 -22.59
CA LEU A 54 -13.50 -94.61 -22.11
C LEU A 54 -14.73 -94.19 -22.94
N LYS A 55 -14.58 -93.90 -24.23
CA LYS A 55 -15.73 -93.58 -25.10
C LYS A 55 -16.61 -94.83 -25.32
N PRO A 56 -17.93 -94.68 -25.50
CA PRO A 56 -18.83 -95.80 -25.82
C PRO A 56 -18.41 -96.64 -27.02
N LYS A 57 -17.77 -96.05 -28.04
CA LYS A 57 -17.25 -96.76 -29.21
C LYS A 57 -16.16 -97.79 -28.86
N ASN A 58 -15.50 -97.62 -27.73
CA ASN A 58 -14.40 -98.44 -27.24
C ASN A 58 -14.84 -99.50 -26.22
N ALA A 59 -16.14 -99.60 -25.95
CA ALA A 59 -16.65 -100.42 -24.85
C ALA A 59 -16.38 -101.92 -25.04
N ASP A 60 -16.32 -102.41 -26.27
CA ASP A 60 -16.18 -103.84 -26.57
C ASP A 60 -14.78 -104.40 -26.27
N ILE A 61 -13.78 -103.54 -26.01
CA ILE A 61 -12.40 -103.93 -25.67
C ILE A 61 -12.01 -103.61 -24.21
N LEU A 62 -12.97 -103.14 -23.41
CA LEU A 62 -12.78 -102.85 -21.99
C LEU A 62 -13.38 -103.98 -21.15
N ASP A 63 -12.55 -104.67 -20.37
CA ASP A 63 -13.01 -105.67 -19.43
C ASP A 63 -13.40 -105.05 -18.08
N GLU A 64 -14.30 -105.71 -17.35
CA GLU A 64 -14.85 -105.21 -16.09
C GLU A 64 -13.77 -105.05 -15.01
N THR A 65 -12.77 -105.95 -14.98
CA THR A 65 -11.64 -105.88 -14.05
C THR A 65 -10.77 -104.66 -14.32
N SER A 66 -10.59 -104.27 -15.58
CA SER A 66 -9.91 -103.02 -15.94
C SER A 66 -10.64 -101.77 -15.49
N LEU A 67 -11.96 -101.72 -15.66
CA LEU A 67 -12.78 -100.59 -15.22
C LEU A 67 -12.84 -100.48 -13.69
N GLN A 68 -13.00 -101.61 -12.99
CA GLN A 68 -12.98 -101.65 -11.52
C GLN A 68 -11.63 -101.18 -10.96
N GLY A 69 -10.51 -101.62 -11.55
CA GLY A 69 -9.17 -101.18 -11.15
C GLY A 69 -8.89 -99.69 -11.43
N LEU A 70 -9.56 -99.10 -12.43
CA LEU A 70 -9.49 -97.65 -12.67
C LEU A 70 -10.33 -96.88 -11.63
N GLY A 71 -11.50 -97.42 -11.28
CA GLY A 71 -12.39 -96.91 -10.23
C GLY A 71 -11.73 -96.86 -8.85
N SER A 72 -11.04 -97.93 -8.44
CA SER A 72 -10.34 -97.97 -7.14
C SER A 72 -9.28 -96.87 -7.00
N ASN A 73 -8.67 -96.44 -8.12
CA ASN A 73 -7.62 -95.43 -8.11
C ASN A 73 -8.16 -93.99 -7.99
N PHE A 74 -9.44 -93.76 -8.28
CA PHE A 74 -10.06 -92.45 -8.03
C PHE A 74 -10.22 -92.15 -6.55
N GLY A 75 -10.23 -93.14 -5.65
CA GLY A 75 -10.29 -92.92 -4.21
C GLY A 75 -9.16 -92.02 -3.71
N HIS A 76 -7.94 -92.21 -4.22
CA HIS A 76 -6.78 -91.38 -3.89
C HIS A 76 -6.88 -89.96 -4.45
N VAL A 77 -7.36 -89.84 -5.69
CA VAL A 77 -7.56 -88.55 -6.36
C VAL A 77 -8.66 -87.74 -5.66
N LYS A 78 -9.77 -88.36 -5.29
CA LYS A 78 -10.87 -87.74 -4.53
C LYS A 78 -10.43 -87.24 -3.16
N LYS A 79 -9.62 -88.03 -2.44
CA LYS A 79 -9.04 -87.59 -1.16
C LYS A 79 -8.18 -86.33 -1.34
N ALA A 80 -7.36 -86.28 -2.38
CA ALA A 80 -6.55 -85.09 -2.68
C ALA A 80 -7.41 -83.88 -3.11
N ILE A 81 -8.49 -84.11 -3.87
CA ILE A 81 -9.47 -83.08 -4.23
C ILE A 81 -10.16 -82.49 -2.99
N ASN A 82 -10.57 -83.35 -2.05
CA ASN A 82 -11.19 -82.88 -0.80
C ASN A 82 -10.24 -82.01 0.02
N ASN A 83 -8.95 -82.37 0.05
CA ASN A 83 -7.92 -81.55 0.70
C ASN A 83 -7.75 -80.19 0.00
N TYR A 84 -7.76 -80.17 -1.34
CA TYR A 84 -7.73 -78.91 -2.10
C TYR A 84 -8.96 -78.05 -1.82
N ASN A 85 -10.17 -78.62 -1.79
CA ASN A 85 -11.39 -77.87 -1.47
C ASN A 85 -11.36 -77.22 -0.08
N ALA A 86 -10.67 -77.83 0.88
CA ALA A 86 -10.57 -77.31 2.23
C ALA A 86 -9.59 -76.12 2.36
N ARG A 87 -8.57 -76.02 1.50
CA ARG A 87 -7.45 -75.05 1.67
C ARG A 87 -7.17 -74.15 0.46
N LYS A 88 -7.57 -74.58 -0.74
CA LYS A 88 -7.39 -73.89 -2.03
C LYS A 88 -5.95 -73.39 -2.27
N ASP A 89 -4.95 -74.25 -2.07
CA ASP A 89 -3.54 -73.91 -2.28
C ASP A 89 -2.86 -74.74 -3.38
N LEU A 90 -1.78 -74.18 -3.95
CA LEU A 90 -0.92 -74.83 -4.94
C LEU A 90 -0.34 -76.17 -4.44
N ALA A 91 -0.07 -76.30 -3.15
CA ALA A 91 0.46 -77.54 -2.57
C ALA A 91 -0.51 -78.71 -2.74
N ASN A 92 -1.81 -78.49 -2.51
CA ASN A 92 -2.83 -79.51 -2.72
C ASN A 92 -3.10 -79.80 -4.20
N LEU A 93 -2.97 -78.81 -5.11
CA LEU A 93 -2.98 -79.07 -6.56
C LEU A 93 -1.86 -80.01 -6.99
N LYS A 94 -0.64 -79.78 -6.49
CA LYS A 94 0.50 -80.68 -6.73
C LYS A 94 0.27 -82.08 -6.17
N LEU A 95 -0.39 -82.20 -5.01
CA LEU A 95 -0.77 -83.49 -4.45
C LEU A 95 -1.79 -84.23 -5.31
N ILE A 96 -2.77 -83.52 -5.90
CA ILE A 96 -3.71 -84.11 -6.86
C ILE A 96 -2.94 -84.61 -8.09
N ASN A 97 -2.07 -83.79 -8.67
CA ASN A 97 -1.24 -84.18 -9.81
C ASN A 97 -0.33 -85.37 -9.50
N SER A 98 0.21 -85.45 -8.27
CA SER A 98 1.00 -86.59 -7.80
C SER A 98 0.15 -87.85 -7.67
N ALA A 99 -1.06 -87.76 -7.10
CA ALA A 99 -1.99 -88.89 -7.00
C ALA A 99 -2.42 -89.40 -8.38
N ILE A 100 -2.69 -88.48 -9.33
CA ILE A 100 -2.99 -88.82 -10.72
C ILE A 100 -1.79 -89.48 -11.38
N SER A 101 -0.58 -88.94 -11.22
CA SER A 101 0.64 -89.50 -11.83
C SER A 101 1.00 -90.88 -11.29
N THR A 102 0.76 -91.12 -10.00
CA THR A 102 1.20 -92.34 -9.31
C THR A 102 0.18 -93.48 -9.43
N HIS A 103 -1.12 -93.18 -9.31
CA HIS A 103 -2.16 -94.22 -9.23
C HIS A 103 -3.02 -94.30 -10.48
N PHE A 104 -3.38 -93.16 -11.06
CA PHE A 104 -4.33 -93.13 -12.17
C PHE A 104 -3.66 -93.31 -13.54
N LEU A 105 -2.61 -92.54 -13.81
CA LEU A 105 -1.94 -92.47 -15.10
C LEU A 105 -1.29 -93.81 -15.54
N PRO A 106 -0.62 -94.60 -14.68
CA PRO A 106 -0.03 -95.87 -15.11
C PRO A 106 -1.08 -96.90 -15.54
N ARG A 107 -2.23 -96.92 -14.85
CA ARG A 107 -3.36 -97.77 -15.23
C ARG A 107 -3.97 -97.30 -16.54
N LEU A 108 -4.10 -95.99 -16.71
CA LEU A 108 -4.60 -95.39 -17.94
C LEU A 108 -3.70 -95.71 -19.15
N ILE A 109 -2.38 -95.58 -18.98
CA ILE A 109 -1.40 -95.92 -20.03
C ILE A 109 -1.50 -97.40 -20.41
N THR A 110 -1.69 -98.28 -19.43
CA THR A 110 -1.88 -99.72 -19.69
C THR A 110 -3.11 -99.96 -20.56
N LEU A 111 -4.22 -99.25 -20.29
CA LEU A 111 -5.42 -99.30 -21.12
C LEU A 111 -5.21 -98.69 -22.51
N THR A 112 -4.43 -97.60 -22.63
CA THR A 112 -4.13 -97.01 -23.95
C THR A 112 -3.39 -97.94 -24.90
N LYS A 113 -2.63 -98.91 -24.39
CA LYS A 113 -1.90 -99.89 -25.21
C LYS A 113 -2.84 -100.88 -25.90
N CYS A 114 -4.10 -100.95 -25.49
CA CYS A 114 -5.14 -101.73 -26.15
C CYS A 114 -5.78 -101.00 -27.36
N PHE A 115 -5.38 -99.76 -27.66
CA PHE A 115 -5.96 -98.93 -28.73
C PHE A 115 -4.97 -98.65 -29.87
N PRO A 116 -5.40 -98.74 -31.16
CA PRO A 116 -4.59 -98.30 -32.28
C PRO A 116 -4.21 -96.81 -32.16
N ALA A 117 -3.04 -96.39 -32.66
CA ALA A 117 -2.53 -95.03 -32.50
C ALA A 117 -3.26 -93.99 -33.39
N GLU A 118 -3.66 -94.38 -34.61
CA GLU A 118 -4.27 -93.49 -35.62
C GLU A 118 -5.63 -92.90 -35.22
N GLU A 119 -6.46 -93.68 -34.50
CA GLU A 119 -7.82 -93.27 -34.17
C GLU A 119 -7.86 -92.27 -33.00
N ARG A 120 -6.76 -92.12 -32.24
CA ARG A 120 -6.66 -91.22 -31.08
C ARG A 120 -6.36 -89.76 -31.46
N GLU A 121 -5.56 -89.53 -32.49
CA GLU A 121 -5.14 -88.17 -32.88
C GLU A 121 -6.24 -87.41 -33.62
N LYS A 122 -7.03 -88.11 -34.44
CA LYS A 122 -8.08 -87.50 -35.27
C LYS A 122 -9.22 -86.89 -34.43
N ASP A 123 -9.70 -87.62 -33.43
CA ASP A 123 -10.80 -87.17 -32.56
C ASP A 123 -10.42 -85.92 -31.73
N LEU A 124 -9.17 -85.83 -31.27
CA LEU A 124 -8.69 -84.69 -30.48
C LEU A 124 -8.51 -83.43 -31.34
N LEU A 125 -8.09 -83.60 -32.60
CA LEU A 125 -7.95 -82.49 -33.55
C LEU A 125 -9.31 -81.91 -33.96
N GLU A 126 -10.32 -82.75 -34.18
CA GLU A 126 -11.68 -82.31 -34.56
C GLU A 126 -12.38 -81.53 -33.42
N GLU A 127 -12.21 -81.97 -32.17
CA GLU A 127 -12.76 -81.30 -30.98
C GLU A 127 -12.05 -79.96 -30.73
N TRP A 128 -10.72 -79.91 -30.84
CA TRP A 128 -9.95 -78.67 -30.73
C TRP A 128 -10.28 -77.66 -31.84
N ALA A 129 -10.48 -78.13 -33.07
CA ALA A 129 -10.83 -77.26 -34.19
C ALA A 129 -12.21 -76.60 -34.00
N HIS A 130 -13.22 -77.35 -33.53
CA HIS A 130 -14.55 -76.80 -33.28
C HIS A 130 -14.56 -75.77 -32.15
N GLU A 131 -13.90 -76.05 -31.02
CA GLU A 131 -13.92 -75.14 -29.86
C GLU A 131 -13.16 -73.83 -30.12
N ASN A 132 -12.07 -73.85 -30.88
CA ASN A 132 -11.28 -72.64 -31.14
C ASN A 132 -11.84 -71.82 -32.30
N ALA A 133 -12.44 -72.46 -33.32
CA ALA A 133 -13.09 -71.74 -34.39
C ALA A 133 -14.26 -70.89 -33.88
N ALA A 134 -15.13 -71.45 -33.03
CA ALA A 134 -16.25 -70.71 -32.45
C ALA A 134 -15.79 -69.49 -31.62
N LYS A 135 -14.77 -69.66 -30.77
CA LYS A 135 -14.21 -68.56 -29.97
C LYS A 135 -13.61 -67.46 -30.84
N LEU A 136 -12.87 -67.83 -31.89
CA LEU A 136 -12.29 -66.85 -32.81
C LEU A 136 -13.37 -66.04 -33.55
N PHE A 137 -14.50 -66.66 -33.90
CA PHE A 137 -15.63 -65.95 -34.49
C PHE A 137 -16.29 -64.98 -33.50
N ASP A 138 -16.48 -65.39 -32.25
CA ASP A 138 -17.05 -64.52 -31.21
C ASP A 138 -16.13 -63.33 -30.91
N GLU A 139 -14.81 -63.57 -30.78
CA GLU A 139 -13.80 -62.51 -30.59
C GLU A 139 -13.76 -61.55 -31.79
N TYR A 140 -13.84 -62.06 -33.02
CA TYR A 140 -13.89 -61.22 -34.23
C TYR A 140 -15.12 -60.31 -34.23
N ARG A 141 -16.29 -60.86 -33.88
CA ARG A 141 -17.53 -60.10 -33.81
C ARG A 141 -17.50 -59.02 -32.72
N GLU A 142 -16.87 -59.31 -31.59
CA GLU A 142 -16.67 -58.33 -30.52
C GLU A 142 -15.77 -57.17 -31.00
N VAL A 143 -14.67 -57.48 -31.70
CA VAL A 143 -13.78 -56.46 -32.28
C VAL A 143 -14.50 -55.62 -33.34
N GLU A 144 -15.35 -56.23 -34.16
CA GLU A 144 -16.16 -55.53 -35.17
C GLU A 144 -17.13 -54.54 -34.50
N ASN A 145 -17.88 -54.99 -33.48
CA ASN A 145 -18.78 -54.12 -32.72
C ASN A 145 -18.04 -52.94 -32.07
N ILE A 146 -16.90 -53.19 -31.42
CA ILE A 146 -16.07 -52.12 -30.83
C ILE A 146 -15.58 -51.15 -31.91
N SER A 147 -15.24 -51.63 -33.10
CA SER A 147 -14.82 -50.76 -34.21
C SER A 147 -15.95 -49.85 -34.69
N GLU A 148 -17.18 -50.35 -34.72
CA GLU A 148 -18.36 -49.54 -35.08
C GLU A 148 -18.70 -48.51 -34.01
N GLU A 149 -18.66 -48.88 -32.73
CA GLU A 149 -18.85 -47.95 -31.60
C GLU A 149 -17.79 -46.84 -31.64
N LEU A 150 -16.51 -47.19 -31.82
CA LEU A 150 -15.43 -46.21 -31.88
C LEU A 150 -15.58 -45.25 -33.07
N LYS A 151 -16.09 -45.72 -34.21
CA LYS A 151 -16.40 -44.86 -35.37
C LYS A 151 -17.54 -43.88 -35.04
N SER A 152 -18.58 -44.37 -34.38
CA SER A 152 -19.71 -43.55 -33.94
C SER A 152 -19.25 -42.46 -32.96
N ASP A 153 -18.46 -42.83 -31.95
CA ASP A 153 -17.91 -41.90 -30.97
C ASP A 153 -17.01 -40.85 -31.61
N LEU A 154 -16.20 -41.23 -32.59
CA LEU A 154 -15.35 -40.31 -33.34
C LEU A 154 -16.19 -39.26 -34.09
N VAL A 155 -17.30 -39.66 -34.70
CA VAL A 155 -18.24 -38.73 -35.36
C VAL A 155 -18.87 -37.78 -34.34
N ASN A 156 -19.31 -38.29 -33.19
CA ASN A 156 -19.91 -37.49 -32.13
C ASN A 156 -18.91 -36.45 -31.58
N ILE A 157 -17.69 -36.87 -31.24
CA ILE A 157 -16.63 -35.98 -30.75
C ILE A 157 -16.30 -34.89 -31.78
N LYS A 158 -16.25 -35.22 -33.07
CA LYS A 158 -16.04 -34.23 -34.14
C LYS A 158 -17.16 -33.19 -34.19
N SER A 159 -18.41 -33.64 -34.02
CA SER A 159 -19.58 -32.76 -33.98
C SER A 159 -19.54 -31.84 -32.77
N GLU A 160 -19.24 -32.38 -31.59
CA GLU A 160 -19.09 -31.59 -30.36
C GLU A 160 -17.97 -30.57 -30.49
N LEU A 161 -16.81 -30.94 -31.04
CA LEU A 161 -15.70 -30.02 -31.27
C LEU A 161 -16.07 -28.89 -32.24
N ALA A 162 -16.84 -29.19 -33.29
CA ALA A 162 -17.34 -28.17 -34.20
C ALA A 162 -18.31 -27.20 -33.49
N SER A 163 -19.21 -27.72 -32.65
CA SER A 163 -20.14 -26.91 -31.87
C SER A 163 -19.41 -26.02 -30.84
N LEU A 164 -18.40 -26.57 -30.17
CA LEU A 164 -17.61 -25.84 -29.17
C LEU A 164 -16.80 -24.72 -29.82
N LYS A 165 -16.25 -24.97 -31.01
CA LYS A 165 -15.57 -23.96 -31.81
C LYS A 165 -16.52 -22.82 -32.21
N ASN A 166 -17.72 -23.14 -32.69
CA ASN A 166 -18.71 -22.12 -33.05
C ASN A 166 -19.11 -21.27 -31.83
N ASN A 167 -19.32 -21.90 -30.67
CA ASN A 167 -19.61 -21.18 -29.44
C ASN A 167 -18.45 -20.27 -29.02
N TYR A 168 -17.21 -20.72 -29.18
CA TYR A 168 -16.02 -19.92 -28.90
C TYR A 168 -15.96 -18.69 -29.83
N ASP A 169 -16.18 -18.87 -31.13
CA ASP A 169 -16.18 -17.78 -32.10
C ASP A 169 -17.30 -16.75 -31.80
N GLU A 170 -18.50 -17.21 -31.42
CA GLU A 170 -19.63 -16.35 -31.03
C GLU A 170 -19.34 -15.56 -29.74
N ILE A 171 -18.74 -16.22 -28.73
CA ILE A 171 -18.33 -15.55 -27.49
C ILE A 171 -17.26 -14.50 -27.79
N ASN A 172 -16.31 -14.81 -28.66
CA ASN A 172 -15.23 -13.90 -29.02
C ASN A 172 -15.77 -12.66 -29.76
N GLU A 173 -16.70 -12.84 -30.70
CA GLU A 173 -17.37 -11.72 -31.39
C GLU A 173 -18.17 -10.83 -30.43
N LYS A 174 -18.89 -11.44 -29.48
CA LYS A 174 -19.59 -10.70 -28.41
C LYS A 174 -18.62 -9.91 -27.54
N TYR A 175 -17.47 -10.50 -27.19
CA TYR A 175 -16.45 -9.84 -26.39
C TYR A 175 -15.88 -8.62 -27.10
N GLU A 176 -15.50 -8.75 -28.37
CA GLU A 176 -14.99 -7.64 -29.19
C GLU A 176 -16.03 -6.51 -29.33
N THR A 177 -17.30 -6.88 -29.53
CA THR A 177 -18.41 -5.91 -29.61
C THR A 177 -18.57 -5.13 -28.30
N ILE A 178 -18.63 -5.83 -27.16
CA ILE A 178 -18.75 -5.20 -25.84
C ILE A 178 -17.54 -4.32 -25.54
N LEU A 179 -16.33 -4.76 -25.89
CA LEU A 179 -15.10 -3.98 -25.72
C LEU A 179 -15.14 -2.68 -26.53
N GLY A 180 -15.55 -2.75 -27.80
CA GLY A 180 -15.69 -1.58 -28.66
C GLY A 180 -16.77 -0.62 -28.18
N GLU A 181 -17.93 -1.12 -27.74
CA GLU A 181 -18.97 -0.30 -27.11
C GLU A 181 -18.48 0.38 -25.84
N TRP A 182 -17.80 -0.35 -24.96
CA TRP A 182 -17.28 0.18 -23.71
C TRP A 182 -16.25 1.27 -23.96
N GLN A 183 -15.33 1.06 -24.92
CA GLN A 183 -14.35 2.06 -25.30
C GLN A 183 -15.02 3.33 -25.84
N ASN A 184 -16.03 3.19 -26.70
CA ASN A 184 -16.78 4.32 -27.24
C ASN A 184 -17.53 5.09 -26.14
N ARG A 185 -18.25 4.40 -25.24
CA ARG A 185 -18.95 5.03 -24.11
C ARG A 185 -17.98 5.74 -23.18
N PHE A 186 -16.84 5.11 -22.87
CA PHE A 186 -15.82 5.70 -22.01
C PHE A 186 -15.27 7.00 -22.61
N THR A 187 -14.95 7.02 -23.91
CA THR A 187 -14.50 8.23 -24.59
C THR A 187 -15.58 9.31 -24.62
N GLN A 188 -16.84 8.96 -24.89
CA GLN A 188 -17.96 9.91 -24.87
C GLN A 188 -18.18 10.52 -23.48
N ASP A 189 -18.21 9.69 -22.43
CA ASP A 189 -18.37 10.14 -21.05
C ASP A 189 -17.22 11.04 -20.59
N GLN A 190 -15.98 10.71 -20.99
CA GLN A 190 -14.81 11.51 -20.65
C GLN A 190 -14.84 12.88 -21.34
N ASN A 191 -15.25 12.93 -22.61
CA ASN A 191 -15.42 14.17 -23.34
C ASN A 191 -16.57 15.01 -22.74
N ALA A 192 -17.71 14.40 -22.43
CA ALA A 192 -18.84 15.08 -21.82
C ALA A 192 -18.48 15.67 -20.44
N LYS A 193 -17.75 14.93 -19.60
CA LYS A 193 -17.23 15.42 -18.32
C LYS A 193 -16.28 16.59 -18.50
N ASN A 194 -15.35 16.50 -19.45
CA ASN A 194 -14.42 17.59 -19.74
C ASN A 194 -15.15 18.85 -20.20
N GLU A 195 -16.12 18.73 -21.11
CA GLU A 195 -16.94 19.86 -21.54
C GLU A 195 -17.74 20.47 -20.39
N GLN A 196 -18.33 19.65 -19.52
CA GLN A 196 -19.07 20.15 -18.35
C GLN A 196 -18.14 20.90 -17.39
N LEU A 197 -16.93 20.40 -17.17
CA LEU A 197 -15.94 21.01 -16.31
C LEU A 197 -15.47 22.35 -16.87
N GLU A 198 -15.24 22.45 -18.19
CA GLU A 198 -14.91 23.72 -18.84
C GLU A 198 -16.06 24.72 -18.74
N ARG A 199 -17.32 24.31 -19.00
CA ARG A 199 -18.49 25.19 -18.81
C ARG A 199 -18.64 25.68 -17.35
N GLN A 200 -18.32 24.83 -16.37
CA GLN A 200 -18.31 25.24 -14.97
C GLN A 200 -17.20 26.24 -14.66
N ARG A 201 -15.98 26.01 -15.19
CA ARG A 201 -14.85 26.95 -15.05
C ARG A 201 -15.17 28.31 -15.65
N GLU A 202 -15.76 28.35 -16.84
CA GLU A 202 -16.17 29.59 -17.50
C GLU A 202 -17.19 30.37 -16.66
N LYS A 203 -18.25 29.71 -16.17
CA LYS A 203 -19.25 30.34 -15.29
C LYS A 203 -18.65 30.90 -14.01
N ILE A 204 -17.74 30.14 -13.38
CA ILE A 204 -17.04 30.58 -12.17
C ILE A 204 -16.19 31.81 -12.48
N LEU A 205 -15.42 31.79 -13.58
CA LEU A 205 -14.56 32.89 -13.99
C LEU A 205 -15.38 34.15 -14.32
N GLU A 206 -16.51 34.00 -15.01
CA GLU A 206 -17.44 35.08 -15.31
C GLU A 206 -18.05 35.67 -14.03
N THR A 207 -18.43 34.82 -13.07
CA THR A 207 -18.94 35.25 -11.77
C THR A 207 -17.89 36.03 -10.98
N TYR A 208 -16.65 35.54 -10.93
CA TYR A 208 -15.55 36.25 -10.28
C TYR A 208 -15.26 37.59 -10.95
N LYS A 209 -15.26 37.65 -12.29
CA LYS A 209 -15.04 38.89 -13.05
C LYS A 209 -16.13 39.92 -12.75
N ASN A 210 -17.40 39.51 -12.78
CA ASN A 210 -18.52 40.39 -12.49
C ASN A 210 -18.48 40.91 -11.04
N ASN A 211 -18.20 40.02 -10.07
CA ASN A 211 -18.09 40.41 -8.66
C ASN A 211 -16.90 41.36 -8.41
N PHE A 212 -15.78 41.12 -9.08
CA PHE A 212 -14.60 41.99 -9.02
C PHE A 212 -14.90 43.38 -9.60
N ASP A 213 -15.57 43.44 -10.75
CA ASP A 213 -15.95 44.71 -11.40
C ASP A 213 -16.93 45.50 -10.52
N VAL A 214 -17.93 44.84 -9.92
CA VAL A 214 -18.88 45.48 -8.99
C VAL A 214 -18.15 46.00 -7.75
N THR A 215 -17.30 45.18 -7.14
CA THR A 215 -16.55 45.57 -5.92
C THR A 215 -15.60 46.74 -6.23
N THR A 216 -14.96 46.73 -7.39
CA THR A 216 -14.06 47.81 -7.81
C THR A 216 -14.81 49.12 -7.99
N ARG A 217 -16.01 49.09 -8.60
CA ARG A 217 -16.89 50.28 -8.70
C ARG A 217 -17.32 50.77 -7.33
N GLU A 218 -17.81 49.88 -6.45
CA GLU A 218 -18.23 50.26 -5.10
C GLU A 218 -17.10 50.89 -4.27
N VAL A 219 -15.88 50.36 -4.39
CA VAL A 219 -14.69 50.93 -3.72
C VAL A 219 -14.35 52.30 -4.31
N SER A 220 -14.44 52.47 -5.63
CA SER A 220 -14.23 53.76 -6.29
C SER A 220 -15.26 54.79 -5.83
N ASP A 221 -16.54 54.44 -5.83
CA ASP A 221 -17.63 55.33 -5.44
C ASP A 221 -17.51 55.74 -3.96
N LYS A 222 -17.18 54.80 -3.07
CA LYS A 222 -16.92 55.10 -1.65
C LYS A 222 -15.70 55.99 -1.47
N LYS A 223 -14.64 55.78 -2.25
CA LYS A 223 -13.45 56.64 -2.21
C LYS A 223 -13.82 58.07 -2.60
N ASP A 224 -14.60 58.24 -3.67
CA ASP A 224 -15.00 59.56 -4.15
C ASP A 224 -15.92 60.27 -3.15
N GLN A 225 -16.83 59.53 -2.50
CA GLN A 225 -17.63 60.04 -1.38
C GLN A 225 -16.76 60.49 -0.21
N ILE A 226 -15.82 59.65 0.25
CA ILE A 226 -14.92 59.99 1.36
C ILE A 226 -14.07 61.23 1.03
N LEU A 227 -13.56 61.33 -0.20
CA LEU A 227 -12.80 62.51 -0.63
C LEU A 227 -13.65 63.78 -0.64
N SER A 228 -14.90 63.69 -1.09
CA SER A 228 -15.86 64.80 -1.05
C SER A 228 -16.17 65.22 0.37
N ASP A 229 -16.49 64.28 1.26
CA ASP A 229 -16.82 64.53 2.66
C ASP A 229 -15.61 65.11 3.42
N LEU A 230 -14.41 64.59 3.16
CA LEU A 230 -13.18 65.12 3.75
C LEU A 230 -12.93 66.56 3.30
N LYS A 231 -13.14 66.86 2.02
CA LYS A 231 -13.00 68.22 1.50
C LYS A 231 -13.98 69.19 2.19
N LEU A 232 -15.25 68.82 2.29
CA LEU A 232 -16.26 69.63 2.98
C LEU A 232 -15.93 69.83 4.47
N THR A 233 -15.42 68.79 5.13
CA THR A 233 -15.02 68.87 6.54
C THR A 233 -13.83 69.80 6.73
N ILE A 234 -12.80 69.68 5.89
CA ILE A 234 -11.63 70.57 5.91
C ILE A 234 -12.05 72.01 5.66
N GLU A 235 -12.93 72.26 4.68
CA GLU A 235 -13.39 73.60 4.34
C GLU A 235 -14.17 74.24 5.50
N LYS A 236 -15.03 73.47 6.18
CA LYS A 236 -15.75 73.90 7.38
C LYS A 236 -14.82 74.17 8.57
N GLU A 237 -13.86 73.28 8.85
CA GLU A 237 -12.89 73.48 9.93
C GLU A 237 -11.97 74.68 9.64
N PHE A 238 -11.58 74.86 8.37
CA PHE A 238 -10.79 76.00 7.94
C PHE A 238 -11.54 77.31 8.18
N GLU A 239 -12.83 77.41 7.84
CA GLU A 239 -13.62 78.61 8.14
C GLU A 239 -13.71 78.90 9.65
N VAL A 240 -13.90 77.87 10.49
CA VAL A 240 -13.94 78.03 11.95
C VAL A 240 -12.60 78.52 12.48
N ILE A 241 -11.49 77.89 12.10
CA ILE A 241 -10.15 78.31 12.49
C ILE A 241 -9.86 79.73 12.00
N HIS A 242 -10.27 80.06 10.78
CA HIS A 242 -10.05 81.38 10.21
C HIS A 242 -10.84 82.47 10.95
N ALA A 243 -12.08 82.17 11.35
CA ALA A 243 -12.88 83.04 12.21
C ALA A 243 -12.28 83.19 13.62
N GLU A 244 -11.80 82.09 14.22
CA GLU A 244 -11.18 82.11 15.55
C GLU A 244 -9.84 82.86 15.54
N ILE A 245 -9.02 82.69 14.50
CA ILE A 245 -7.80 83.48 14.30
C ILE A 245 -8.16 84.95 14.16
N ARG A 246 -9.18 85.29 13.35
CA ARG A 246 -9.61 86.69 13.19
C ARG A 246 -10.06 87.31 14.51
N ASP A 247 -10.91 86.62 15.27
CA ASP A 247 -11.36 87.06 16.59
C ASP A 247 -10.20 87.19 17.59
N ARG A 248 -9.26 86.23 17.61
CA ARG A 248 -8.03 86.34 18.41
C ARG A 248 -7.16 87.52 17.99
N LEU A 249 -7.03 87.77 16.69
CA LEU A 249 -6.18 88.84 16.15
C LEU A 249 -6.81 90.21 16.41
N ASP A 250 -8.14 90.32 16.40
CA ASP A 250 -8.86 91.53 16.80
C ASP A 250 -8.76 91.76 18.32
N LYS A 251 -8.86 90.69 19.13
CA LYS A 251 -8.59 90.75 20.57
C LYS A 251 -7.15 91.12 20.88
N GLU A 252 -6.17 90.50 20.23
CA GLU A 252 -4.75 90.82 20.39
C GLU A 252 -4.45 92.22 19.90
N LYS A 253 -5.08 92.71 18.83
CA LYS A 253 -4.97 94.12 18.41
C LYS A 253 -5.52 95.04 19.48
N HIS A 254 -6.70 94.74 20.02
CA HIS A 254 -7.28 95.52 21.11
C HIS A 254 -6.38 95.49 22.36
N ASP A 255 -5.92 94.31 22.75
CA ASP A 255 -5.00 94.12 23.87
C ASP A 255 -3.64 94.76 23.59
N LEU A 256 -3.15 94.79 22.36
CA LEU A 256 -1.95 95.51 21.96
C LEU A 256 -2.18 97.01 22.00
N GLU A 257 -3.33 97.54 21.61
CA GLU A 257 -3.63 98.96 21.76
C GLU A 257 -3.70 99.35 23.25
N VAL A 258 -4.36 98.53 24.07
CA VAL A 258 -4.44 98.70 25.52
C VAL A 258 -3.07 98.53 26.18
N ASN A 259 -2.31 97.51 25.79
CA ASN A 259 -0.99 97.22 26.32
C ASN A 259 0.09 98.10 25.71
N LEU A 260 -0.07 98.73 24.55
CA LEU A 260 0.85 99.73 24.02
C LEU A 260 0.61 101.06 24.69
N LYS A 261 -0.64 101.37 25.08
CA LYS A 261 -0.94 102.46 26.00
C LYS A 261 -0.32 102.18 27.39
N LYS A 262 -0.53 100.97 27.92
CA LYS A 262 0.05 100.54 29.19
C LYS A 262 1.56 100.38 29.11
N SER A 263 2.12 99.93 27.98
CA SER A 263 3.54 99.75 27.74
C SER A 263 4.18 101.08 27.40
N GLN A 264 3.52 102.10 26.86
CA GLN A 264 4.08 103.45 26.90
C GLN A 264 4.22 103.91 28.37
N GLU A 265 3.23 103.62 29.22
CA GLU A 265 3.30 103.86 30.67
C GLU A 265 4.33 102.94 31.39
N THR A 266 4.60 101.73 30.88
CA THR A 266 5.49 100.72 31.49
C THR A 266 6.87 100.63 30.80
N TYR A 267 7.08 101.15 29.60
CA TYR A 267 8.33 101.25 28.83
C TYR A 267 9.14 102.43 29.35
N GLU A 268 8.47 103.48 29.83
CA GLU A 268 9.06 104.42 30.79
C GLU A 268 9.56 103.71 32.07
N SER A 269 8.94 102.59 32.49
CA SER A 269 9.35 101.84 33.70
C SER A 269 10.27 100.62 33.44
N ILE A 270 10.31 100.06 32.22
CA ILE A 270 10.97 98.78 31.86
C ILE A 270 12.14 98.94 30.87
N LEU A 271 12.36 100.10 30.25
CA LEU A 271 13.68 100.43 29.67
C LEU A 271 14.84 100.26 30.69
N ASN A 272 14.50 100.16 31.98
CA ASN A 272 15.43 99.89 33.07
C ASN A 272 15.78 98.40 33.31
N LEU A 273 15.13 97.39 32.70
CA LEU A 273 15.16 96.07 33.36
C LEU A 273 15.45 94.75 32.60
N HIS A 274 15.21 94.50 31.30
CA HIS A 274 15.28 93.07 30.90
C HIS A 274 15.45 92.67 29.42
N ASP A 275 16.49 93.13 28.72
CA ASP A 275 16.82 92.66 27.35
C ASP A 275 18.04 91.72 27.29
N LEU A 276 18.06 90.63 28.08
CA LEU A 276 19.04 89.55 27.85
C LEU A 276 18.59 88.19 28.41
N ALA A 277 18.61 87.18 27.53
CA ALA A 277 18.74 85.73 27.77
C ALA A 277 17.47 84.86 27.74
N ALA A 278 17.16 84.28 26.56
CA ALA A 278 16.49 82.97 26.47
C ALA A 278 16.54 82.30 25.07
N ASP A 279 17.71 81.98 24.51
CA ASP A 279 17.72 81.04 23.35
C ASP A 279 18.95 80.12 23.16
N ALA A 280 19.87 80.02 24.13
CA ALA A 280 21.04 79.13 24.03
C ALA A 280 21.29 78.35 25.34
N THR A 281 20.40 77.43 25.70
CA THR A 281 20.57 76.62 26.93
C THR A 281 20.81 75.13 26.64
N VAL A 282 21.63 74.52 27.48
CA VAL A 282 22.07 73.11 27.45
C VAL A 282 20.88 72.11 27.39
N TYR A 283 19.71 72.50 27.90
CA TYR A 283 18.47 71.74 27.82
C TYR A 283 18.01 71.44 26.38
N GLY A 284 18.12 72.43 25.48
CA GLY A 284 17.70 72.29 24.08
C GLY A 284 18.47 71.20 23.33
N GLY A 285 19.77 71.05 23.62
CA GLY A 285 20.65 70.04 23.03
C GLY A 285 20.26 68.61 23.42
N TYR A 286 20.10 68.32 24.71
CA TYR A 286 19.70 66.99 25.17
C TYR A 286 18.28 66.62 24.73
N LYS A 287 17.39 67.61 24.64
CA LYS A 287 16.01 67.39 24.17
C LYS A 287 15.93 66.92 22.72
N LYS A 288 16.80 67.47 21.86
CA LYS A 288 16.91 67.05 20.46
C LYS A 288 17.51 65.64 20.36
N ALA A 289 18.59 65.40 21.11
CA ALA A 289 19.33 64.14 21.07
C ALA A 289 18.48 62.93 21.49
N TYR A 290 17.69 63.01 22.57
CA TYR A 290 16.85 61.85 22.96
C TYR A 290 15.75 61.55 21.92
N LYS A 291 15.18 62.57 21.27
CA LYS A 291 14.14 62.37 20.24
C LYS A 291 14.68 61.66 19.00
N GLU A 292 15.92 61.93 18.63
CA GLU A 292 16.59 61.25 17.51
C GLU A 292 16.88 59.78 17.86
N GLN A 293 17.34 59.49 19.08
CA GLN A 293 17.59 58.13 19.55
C GLN A 293 16.30 57.30 19.67
N GLN A 294 15.20 57.92 20.10
CA GLN A 294 13.88 57.29 20.16
C GLN A 294 13.40 56.82 18.78
N LYS A 295 13.55 57.69 17.76
CA LYS A 295 13.20 57.36 16.38
C LYS A 295 14.05 56.21 15.85
N ALA A 296 15.37 56.24 16.08
CA ALA A 296 16.27 55.17 15.66
C ALA A 296 15.90 53.83 16.32
N ALA A 297 15.60 53.84 17.62
CA ALA A 297 15.15 52.65 18.34
C ALA A 297 13.86 52.05 17.79
N ASP A 298 12.87 52.89 17.45
CA ASP A 298 11.60 52.43 16.90
C ASP A 298 11.75 51.89 15.47
N LEU A 299 12.61 52.47 14.65
CA LEU A 299 12.93 51.95 13.31
C LEU A 299 13.54 50.54 13.39
N TRP A 300 14.55 50.34 14.25
CA TRP A 300 15.16 49.02 14.46
C TRP A 300 14.18 48.00 15.04
N ARG A 301 13.25 48.43 15.90
CA ARG A 301 12.18 47.57 16.43
C ARG A 301 11.23 47.11 15.33
N TRP A 302 10.80 48.02 14.45
CA TRP A 302 9.97 47.67 13.30
C TRP A 302 10.67 46.70 12.35
N PHE A 303 11.97 46.88 12.11
CA PHE A 303 12.76 45.94 11.31
C PHE A 303 12.84 44.54 11.96
N ALA A 304 13.07 44.47 13.27
CA ALA A 304 13.10 43.20 14.01
C ALA A 304 11.75 42.46 13.94
N VAL A 305 10.64 43.18 14.18
CA VAL A 305 9.29 42.62 14.09
C VAL A 305 8.98 42.17 12.66
N GLY A 306 9.32 42.99 11.66
CA GLY A 306 9.14 42.65 10.25
C GLY A 306 9.87 41.36 9.85
N SER A 307 11.11 41.18 10.30
CA SER A 307 11.90 39.98 10.01
C SER A 307 11.32 38.72 10.67
N ILE A 308 10.78 38.82 11.88
CA ILE A 308 10.09 37.70 12.56
C ILE A 308 8.81 37.33 11.80
N VAL A 309 7.99 38.31 11.44
CA VAL A 309 6.75 38.08 10.68
C VAL A 309 7.05 37.45 9.32
N ALA A 310 8.07 37.95 8.61
CA ALA A 310 8.52 37.37 7.35
C ALA A 310 8.98 35.91 7.51
N THR A 311 9.65 35.59 8.61
CA THR A 311 10.07 34.21 8.92
C THR A 311 8.87 33.29 9.11
N VAL A 312 7.85 33.73 9.85
CA VAL A 312 6.63 32.94 10.09
C VAL A 312 5.87 32.70 8.77
N ILE A 313 5.71 33.74 7.95
CA ILE A 313 5.06 33.63 6.63
C ILE A 313 5.86 32.67 5.74
N TRP A 314 7.18 32.80 5.69
CA TRP A 314 8.06 31.91 4.92
C TRP A 314 7.87 30.44 5.31
N VAL A 315 7.88 30.12 6.61
CA VAL A 315 7.71 28.75 7.11
C VAL A 315 6.34 28.19 6.73
N ILE A 316 5.26 28.98 6.86
CA ILE A 316 3.92 28.57 6.45
C ILE A 316 3.87 28.29 4.95
N CYS A 317 4.41 29.19 4.12
CA CYS A 317 4.48 28.98 2.67
C CYS A 317 5.30 27.72 2.31
N ALA A 318 6.45 27.50 2.98
CA ALA A 318 7.29 26.34 2.73
C ALA A 318 6.54 25.02 2.99
N ILE A 319 5.68 24.97 4.01
CA ILE A 319 4.84 23.82 4.35
C ILE A 319 3.68 23.68 3.36
N VAL A 320 2.90 24.75 3.12
CA VAL A 320 1.71 24.70 2.25
C VAL A 320 2.06 24.33 0.80
N PHE A 321 3.16 24.86 0.28
CA PHE A 321 3.59 24.59 -1.09
C PHE A 321 4.51 23.37 -1.23
N ASN A 322 4.67 22.56 -0.16
CA ASN A 322 5.55 21.38 -0.14
C ASN A 322 6.94 21.68 -0.71
N VAL A 323 7.52 22.84 -0.38
CA VAL A 323 8.77 23.31 -1.01
C VAL A 323 9.91 22.32 -0.77
N THR A 324 9.87 21.59 0.34
CA THR A 324 10.90 20.64 0.77
C THR A 324 10.60 19.18 0.41
N VAL A 325 9.43 18.87 -0.17
CA VAL A 325 8.97 17.50 -0.43
C VAL A 325 8.62 17.31 -1.91
N ASN A 326 9.02 16.19 -2.51
CA ASN A 326 8.66 15.87 -3.89
C ASN A 326 7.22 15.31 -3.97
N LYS A 327 6.64 15.20 -5.18
CA LYS A 327 5.30 14.61 -5.40
C LYS A 327 5.16 13.17 -4.86
N SER A 328 6.28 12.48 -4.68
CA SER A 328 6.36 11.12 -4.11
C SER A 328 6.45 11.07 -2.58
N GLY A 329 6.48 12.22 -1.89
CA GLY A 329 6.63 12.28 -0.43
C GLY A 329 8.08 12.31 0.08
N ASP A 330 9.07 12.20 -0.81
CA ASP A 330 10.50 12.24 -0.45
C ASP A 330 11.00 13.66 -0.20
N VAL A 331 11.80 13.83 0.85
CA VAL A 331 12.43 15.12 1.20
C VAL A 331 13.55 15.44 0.23
N ILE A 332 13.45 16.59 -0.44
CA ILE A 332 14.50 17.13 -1.30
C ILE A 332 15.49 17.90 -0.42
N TRP A 333 16.55 17.22 0.03
CA TRP A 333 17.55 17.76 0.96
C TRP A 333 18.16 19.10 0.53
N SER A 334 18.35 19.33 -0.78
CA SER A 334 18.87 20.61 -1.29
C SER A 334 17.90 21.77 -1.02
N LYS A 335 16.60 21.55 -1.19
CA LYS A 335 15.57 22.57 -0.90
C LYS A 335 15.35 22.76 0.59
N ALA A 336 15.44 21.68 1.37
CA ALA A 336 15.39 21.75 2.83
C ALA A 336 16.54 22.59 3.41
N LEU A 337 17.77 22.39 2.90
CA LEU A 337 18.95 23.13 3.33
C LEU A 337 18.85 24.63 2.99
N LEU A 338 18.35 24.97 1.80
CA LEU A 338 18.11 26.36 1.39
C LEU A 338 17.01 27.04 2.23
N SER A 339 15.94 26.32 2.56
CA SER A 339 14.88 26.86 3.43
C SER A 339 15.39 27.10 4.84
N PHE A 340 16.24 26.21 5.34
CA PHE A 340 16.86 26.35 6.66
C PHE A 340 17.85 27.53 6.72
N SER A 341 18.72 27.69 5.71
CA SER A 341 19.67 28.81 5.67
C SER A 341 18.96 30.16 5.57
N LEU A 342 17.88 30.26 4.78
CA LEU A 342 17.09 31.49 4.69
C LEU A 342 16.41 31.86 6.02
N THR A 343 15.88 30.85 6.71
CA THR A 343 15.28 31.03 8.04
C THR A 343 16.31 31.55 9.05
N LEU A 344 17.53 31.02 9.00
CA LEU A 344 18.63 31.44 9.88
C LEU A 344 19.05 32.90 9.64
N ILE A 345 19.09 33.34 8.38
CA ILE A 345 19.41 34.74 8.03
C ILE A 345 18.34 35.69 8.54
N LEU A 346 17.05 35.36 8.35
CA LEU A 346 15.94 36.19 8.82
C LEU A 346 15.90 36.27 10.35
N LEU A 347 16.11 35.16 11.04
CA LEU A 347 16.14 35.12 12.50
C LEU A 347 17.38 35.85 13.05
N GLY A 348 18.54 35.69 12.42
CA GLY A 348 19.77 36.42 12.75
C GLY A 348 19.61 37.93 12.55
N GLY A 349 18.98 38.36 11.45
CA GLY A 349 18.66 39.76 11.18
C GLY A 349 17.69 40.36 12.21
N ALA A 350 16.68 39.59 12.62
CA ALA A 350 15.76 40.00 13.69
C ALA A 350 16.49 40.20 15.03
N GLY A 351 17.37 39.26 15.40
CA GLY A 351 18.16 39.34 16.61
C GLY A 351 19.10 40.55 16.63
N TYR A 352 19.79 40.82 15.52
CA TYR A 352 20.67 41.98 15.39
C TYR A 352 19.90 43.31 15.52
N ALA A 353 18.77 43.43 14.81
CA ALA A 353 17.94 44.63 14.87
C ALA A 353 17.31 44.85 16.25
N GLY A 354 16.89 43.78 16.92
CA GLY A 354 16.43 43.84 18.31
C GLY A 354 17.51 44.37 19.26
N LYS A 355 18.76 43.90 19.10
CA LYS A 355 19.90 44.39 19.87
C LYS A 355 20.17 45.88 19.63
N GLN A 356 20.17 46.32 18.37
CA GLN A 356 20.37 47.74 18.03
C GLN A 356 19.26 48.64 18.57
N SER A 357 18.00 48.18 18.51
CA SER A 357 16.87 48.90 19.12
C SER A 357 17.07 49.10 20.63
N SER A 358 17.56 48.07 21.34
CA SER A 358 17.83 48.15 22.78
C SER A 358 18.95 49.15 23.12
N LEU A 359 20.02 49.17 22.32
CA LEU A 359 21.13 50.13 22.48
C LEU A 359 20.64 51.58 22.36
N HIS A 360 19.88 51.89 21.30
CA HIS A 360 19.32 53.24 21.10
C HIS A 360 18.33 53.64 22.21
N ARG A 361 17.52 52.70 22.74
CA ARG A 361 16.64 52.96 23.90
C ARG A 361 17.41 53.29 25.17
N ASN A 362 18.58 52.67 25.36
CA ASN A 362 19.40 52.98 26.51
C ASN A 362 19.97 54.40 26.41
N SER A 363 20.49 54.77 25.24
CA SER A 363 20.95 56.15 24.97
C SER A 363 19.84 57.19 25.09
N GLU A 364 18.63 56.89 24.62
CA GLU A 364 17.45 57.74 24.78
C GLU A 364 17.16 58.01 26.27
N ARG A 365 17.13 56.97 27.12
CA ARG A 365 16.83 57.10 28.56
C ARG A 365 17.86 57.99 29.26
N THR A 366 19.13 57.80 28.96
CA THR A 366 20.23 58.61 29.52
C THR A 366 20.10 60.08 29.10
N MET A 367 19.89 60.36 27.81
CA MET A 367 19.74 61.73 27.32
C MET A 367 18.47 62.42 27.85
N ARG A 368 17.38 61.67 27.98
CA ARG A 368 16.13 62.17 28.57
C ARG A 368 16.31 62.52 30.05
N TRP A 369 17.05 61.70 30.78
CA TRP A 369 17.35 61.96 32.18
C TRP A 369 18.22 63.21 32.35
N PHE A 370 19.26 63.42 31.52
CA PHE A 370 20.04 64.66 31.51
C PHE A 370 19.22 65.90 31.15
N ALA A 371 18.31 65.79 30.19
CA ALA A 371 17.41 66.89 29.84
C ALA A 371 16.53 67.28 31.04
N LEU A 372 15.98 66.30 31.76
CA LEU A 372 15.15 66.56 32.94
C LEU A 372 15.96 67.11 34.11
N GLU A 373 17.17 66.58 34.36
CA GLU A 373 18.06 67.06 35.42
C GLU A 373 18.49 68.51 35.16
N THR A 374 18.90 68.84 33.93
CA THR A 374 19.26 70.21 33.54
C THR A 374 18.09 71.19 33.65
N GLN A 375 16.87 70.75 33.31
CA GLN A 375 15.66 71.57 33.40
C GLN A 375 15.21 71.81 34.85
N ALA A 376 15.28 70.78 35.69
CA ALA A 376 14.79 70.84 37.06
C ALA A 376 15.79 71.48 38.03
N PHE A 377 17.09 71.48 37.70
CA PHE A 377 18.15 71.92 38.62
C PHE A 377 18.07 73.40 38.99
N GLY A 378 17.86 74.29 38.02
CA GLY A 378 17.80 75.73 38.25
C GLY A 378 16.74 76.14 39.29
N PRO A 379 15.46 75.75 39.10
CA PRO A 379 14.39 76.03 40.06
C PRO A 379 14.60 75.39 41.45
N PHE A 380 15.36 74.30 41.54
CA PHE A 380 15.57 73.56 42.78
C PHE A 380 16.57 74.25 43.72
N ILE A 381 17.61 74.87 43.15
CA ILE A 381 18.68 75.52 43.93
C ILE A 381 18.39 76.99 44.25
N GLU A 382 17.41 77.60 43.59
CA GLU A 382 17.08 79.03 43.70
C GLU A 382 16.76 79.48 45.13
N LYS A 383 16.28 78.57 45.99
CA LYS A 383 15.92 78.84 47.40
C LYS A 383 17.04 78.57 48.41
N LEU A 384 18.22 78.18 47.97
CA LEU A 384 19.36 77.84 48.85
C LEU A 384 20.31 79.03 49.01
N ASP A 385 21.15 79.03 50.06
CA ASP A 385 22.21 80.03 50.23
C ASP A 385 23.20 80.01 49.06
N GLU A 386 23.70 81.19 48.68
CA GLU A 386 24.51 81.39 47.46
C GLU A 386 25.78 80.52 47.42
N SER A 387 26.42 80.28 48.57
CA SER A 387 27.57 79.39 48.70
C SER A 387 27.25 77.93 48.34
N ILE A 388 26.05 77.46 48.71
CA ILE A 388 25.57 76.11 48.43
C ILE A 388 25.16 75.99 46.95
N GLN A 389 24.57 77.04 46.37
CA GLN A 389 24.23 77.06 44.95
C GLN A 389 25.45 76.92 44.04
N VAL A 390 26.55 77.61 44.37
CA VAL A 390 27.80 77.54 43.58
C VAL A 390 28.43 76.15 43.68
N GLU A 391 28.42 75.53 44.86
CA GLU A 391 28.93 74.17 45.06
C GLU A 391 28.13 73.14 44.24
N LEU A 392 26.79 73.17 44.34
CA LEU A 392 25.93 72.27 43.59
C LEU A 392 26.07 72.47 42.07
N LYS A 393 26.19 73.73 41.60
CA LYS A 393 26.45 74.02 40.17
C LYS A 393 27.78 73.43 39.71
N ARG A 394 28.82 73.47 40.56
CA ARG A 394 30.12 72.85 40.27
C ARG A 394 30.01 71.34 40.21
N GLU A 395 29.33 70.70 41.16
CA GLU A 395 29.08 69.24 41.15
C GLU A 395 28.29 68.80 39.91
N LEU A 396 27.22 69.51 39.55
CA LEU A 396 26.44 69.20 38.35
C LEU A 396 27.28 69.38 37.08
N ALA A 397 28.06 70.45 36.99
CA ALA A 397 28.94 70.68 35.85
C ALA A 397 30.01 69.58 35.73
N GLN A 398 30.60 69.15 36.85
CA GLN A 398 31.52 68.02 36.87
C GLN A 398 30.83 66.70 36.50
N ARG A 399 29.58 66.49 36.89
CA ARG A 399 28.81 65.29 36.55
C ARG A 399 28.38 65.26 35.08
N LEU A 400 27.94 66.40 34.53
CA LEU A 400 27.44 66.50 33.16
C LEU A 400 28.58 66.56 32.12
N PHE A 401 29.71 67.17 32.47
CA PHE A 401 30.82 67.43 31.54
C PHE A 401 32.14 66.74 31.91
N GLY A 402 32.28 66.22 33.14
CA GLY A 402 33.49 65.55 33.63
C GLY A 402 33.47 64.03 33.51
N ILE A 403 32.47 63.45 32.82
CA ILE A 403 32.51 62.03 32.45
C ILE A 403 33.59 61.86 31.37
N ASN A 404 34.78 61.41 31.79
CA ASN A 404 35.71 60.75 30.89
C ASN A 404 34.93 59.61 30.20
N ILE A 405 35.02 59.57 28.88
CA ILE A 405 34.32 58.61 28.00
C ILE A 405 34.72 57.14 28.28
N GLU A 406 35.55 56.88 29.30
CA GLU A 406 36.07 55.57 29.67
C GLU A 406 35.30 54.86 30.81
N THR A 407 34.37 55.50 31.52
CA THR A 407 33.73 54.91 32.73
C THR A 407 32.20 54.82 32.71
N HIS A 408 31.62 54.55 31.54
CA HIS A 408 30.35 53.82 31.43
C HIS A 408 30.46 52.52 30.62
N GLY A 409 31.68 52.05 30.38
CA GLY A 409 31.96 50.71 29.82
C GLY A 409 32.13 49.59 30.87
N SER A 410 32.19 49.91 32.17
CA SER A 410 32.59 48.93 33.21
C SER A 410 31.45 48.46 34.12
N SER A 411 30.29 48.17 33.54
CA SER A 411 29.39 47.11 34.02
C SER A 411 28.92 46.22 32.87
N PHE A 412 29.61 46.28 31.72
CA PHE A 412 29.30 45.50 30.53
C PHE A 412 30.44 44.52 30.22
N GLU A 413 30.87 43.76 31.22
CA GLU A 413 31.59 42.52 30.95
C GLU A 413 31.09 41.41 31.89
N ARG A 414 30.64 40.32 31.25
CA ARG A 414 29.96 39.12 31.79
C ARG A 414 28.47 39.27 32.07
N ASP A 415 27.72 39.53 31.02
CA ASP A 415 26.75 38.53 30.51
C ASP A 415 26.53 38.82 29.02
N GLY A 416 27.65 38.76 28.30
CA GLY A 416 27.60 38.38 26.91
C GLY A 416 27.28 36.90 26.84
N GLU A 417 26.05 36.50 27.18
CA GLU A 417 25.45 35.39 26.46
C GLU A 417 25.31 35.93 25.03
N VAL A 418 26.39 35.78 24.25
CA VAL A 418 26.25 35.33 22.86
C VAL A 418 25.10 34.34 22.93
N ILE A 419 24.08 34.47 22.09
CA ILE A 419 23.20 33.34 21.85
C ILE A 419 24.15 32.26 21.35
N HIS A 420 24.67 31.47 22.29
CA HIS A 420 25.58 30.40 21.99
C HIS A 420 24.76 29.55 21.04
N LEU A 421 25.42 29.02 20.01
CA LEU A 421 24.79 28.01 19.18
C LEU A 421 24.05 26.96 20.07
N ASP A 422 24.50 26.73 21.31
CA ASP A 422 23.82 25.95 22.35
C ASP A 422 22.40 26.40 22.74
N GLN A 423 22.09 27.70 22.85
CA GLN A 423 20.74 28.14 23.21
C GLN A 423 19.76 28.01 22.04
N LEU A 424 20.23 28.31 20.81
CA LEU A 424 19.50 28.02 19.57
C LEU A 424 19.37 26.50 19.33
N MET A 425 20.40 25.72 19.62
CA MET A 425 20.38 24.25 19.57
C MET A 425 19.49 23.64 20.66
N LYS A 426 19.37 24.25 21.85
CA LYS A 426 18.43 23.81 22.89
C LYS A 426 16.97 24.01 22.45
N GLN A 427 16.66 25.12 21.78
CA GLN A 427 15.31 25.38 21.29
C GLN A 427 14.97 24.60 20.01
N LEU A 428 15.98 24.29 19.18
CA LEU A 428 15.84 23.40 18.02
C LEU A 428 15.96 21.91 18.37
N GLY A 429 16.43 21.56 19.57
CA GLY A 429 16.62 20.18 20.04
C GLY A 429 15.41 19.28 19.85
N PRO A 430 14.19 19.71 20.26
CA PRO A 430 12.97 18.94 20.02
C PRO A 430 12.67 18.71 18.53
N VAL A 431 13.03 19.66 17.66
CA VAL A 431 12.84 19.57 16.20
C VAL A 431 13.89 18.65 15.56
N LEU A 432 15.14 18.71 16.05
CA LEU A 432 16.24 17.83 15.66
C LEU A 432 16.02 16.37 16.08
N ASP A 433 15.44 16.15 17.27
CA ASP A 433 15.08 14.82 17.76
C ASP A 433 13.89 14.23 16.99
N LEU A 434 12.93 15.06 16.58
CA LEU A 434 11.85 14.66 15.67
C LEU A 434 12.38 14.27 14.28
N LEU A 435 13.39 14.99 13.77
CA LEU A 435 14.06 14.65 12.51
C LEU A 435 14.86 13.35 12.60
N LYS A 436 15.60 13.12 13.70
CA LYS A 436 16.32 11.84 13.91
C LYS A 436 15.38 10.64 14.04
N LYS A 437 14.17 10.83 14.58
CA LYS A 437 13.17 9.77 14.72
C LYS A 437 12.54 9.33 13.38
N TYR A 438 12.56 10.19 12.36
CA TYR A 438 11.98 9.93 11.03
C TYR A 438 13.03 9.65 9.93
N ILE A 439 14.33 9.70 10.26
CA ILE A 439 15.42 9.28 9.39
C ILE A 439 15.87 7.88 9.86
N PRO A 440 15.41 6.77 9.25
CA PRO A 440 16.02 5.47 9.51
C PRO A 440 17.49 5.52 9.07
N GLY A 441 18.37 5.16 9.98
CA GLY A 441 19.82 5.25 9.81
C GLY A 441 20.31 4.56 8.54
N LYS A 442 21.22 5.24 7.84
CA LYS A 442 22.33 4.62 7.13
C LYS A 442 23.62 5.02 7.84
#